data_AF-A0AAP9HB40-F1
#
_entry.id   AF-A0AAP9HB40-F1
#
_cell.length_a   1.000
_cell.length_b   1.000
_cell.length_c   1.000
_cell.angle_alpha   90.00
_cell.angle_beta   90.00
_cell.angle_gamma   90.00
#
_symmetry.space_group_name_H-M   'P 1'
#
loop_
_entity.id
_entity.type
_entity.pdbx_description
1 polymer ?
#
loop_
_entity_poly.entity_id
_entity_poly.type
_entity_poly.pdbx_seq_one_letter_code
_entity_poly.pdbx_strand_id
1 'polypeptide(L)'
;MLLATQVSASVNLAIVKPVLDCGQLTTVNFSDKLGEKVTLTSATSLKTDKGTFCQVKASIAPAIGVEVALPQQQWTQRFLQVGCGGLCGQINLSLSNANGCVPATQGEFVVAATDMGHSGGMMDASWAEEPQKRIDFAYRANHLTAQLAKALIRAYYGQAQKYAYFMGCSDGGREALMEAQRFPDDFDGISAGAPAAFFQFQNSFFHGWNVVANQRADGSAILLKDRLPILHRAVLAHCPTLSGVNDGLLANPYACTFSPNWVKSCAANQSDKSDCLTAEEIGVAEKLYRGAYDSAGNQFVPAGLPLGSELRWPVPASANGHSMSEMMALPALQSVLLPGGKQNITTMRDFPLNKQNFTAVAQLAPLYNAANTNLSRYMARGGKLIMWHGLADDSVSPAFSIAYYRGVEAYLGKQSTEKFIRLFLLPGVAHCGGGEGFDQIDLLTPLMAWTEQQVAPQALMTGKSAQQANMDMPPMPPQGKMPAGNASAEVQFHGVQRASSPLATAMPPLKATRPVFPYPYIAQYKGTGSLDKAENYASVKSAAYDNLVVSKPASDFIGPDNQKNYVAKGGRLEIQP
;
A
#
# COMPACT_ATOMS: atom_id res chain seq x y z
N MET A 1 7.38 -17.80 -27.45
CA MET A 1 6.04 -17.62 -26.83
C MET A 1 5.62 -16.18 -27.01
N LEU A 2 4.49 -15.95 -27.68
CA LEU A 2 3.98 -14.62 -28.02
C LEU A 2 3.69 -13.80 -26.76
N LEU A 3 4.47 -12.75 -26.50
CA LEU A 3 4.08 -11.63 -25.65
C LEU A 3 3.28 -10.64 -26.51
N ALA A 4 2.13 -11.07 -27.01
CA ALA A 4 1.21 -10.22 -27.78
C ALA A 4 -0.15 -10.91 -27.91
N THR A 5 -0.87 -11.02 -26.80
CA THR A 5 -2.33 -10.89 -26.86
C THR A 5 -2.68 -9.84 -25.83
N GLN A 6 -3.08 -8.65 -26.30
CA GLN A 6 -3.95 -7.80 -25.50
C GLN A 6 -5.06 -8.71 -24.98
N VAL A 7 -5.03 -9.04 -23.69
CA VAL A 7 -6.12 -9.76 -23.07
C VAL A 7 -7.33 -8.86 -23.28
N SER A 8 -8.29 -9.29 -24.09
CA SER A 8 -9.58 -8.62 -24.22
C SER A 8 -10.30 -8.84 -22.89
N ALA A 9 -10.07 -7.89 -21.98
CA ALA A 9 -10.04 -8.16 -20.55
C ALA A 9 -11.34 -7.78 -19.85
N SER A 10 -12.41 -8.46 -20.19
CA SER A 10 -13.54 -8.71 -19.28
C SER A 10 -14.61 -9.52 -20.00
N VAL A 11 -15.37 -10.31 -19.24
CA VAL A 11 -16.62 -10.87 -19.79
C VAL A 11 -17.52 -9.69 -20.14
N ASN A 12 -18.07 -9.65 -21.36
CA ASN A 12 -19.03 -8.62 -21.72
C ASN A 12 -20.34 -8.88 -20.94
N LEU A 13 -20.53 -8.18 -19.82
CA LEU A 13 -21.72 -8.27 -18.99
C LEU A 13 -22.74 -7.24 -19.46
N ALA A 14 -24.00 -7.66 -19.55
CA ALA A 14 -25.08 -6.77 -19.95
C ALA A 14 -25.19 -5.58 -18.98
N ILE A 15 -25.44 -4.41 -19.56
CA ILE A 15 -25.80 -3.20 -18.81
C ILE A 15 -27.13 -3.42 -18.11
N VAL A 16 -27.22 -3.03 -16.84
CA VAL A 16 -28.44 -3.06 -16.04
C VAL A 16 -28.78 -1.64 -15.61
N LYS A 17 -30.02 -1.21 -15.89
CA LYS A 17 -30.55 0.09 -15.52
C LYS A 17 -31.20 0.04 -14.14
N PRO A 18 -31.23 1.15 -13.39
CA PRO A 18 -31.91 1.17 -12.10
C PRO A 18 -33.42 0.99 -12.24
N VAL A 19 -34.02 0.33 -11.25
CA VAL A 19 -35.48 0.16 -11.08
C VAL A 19 -36.06 1.18 -10.10
N LEU A 20 -35.21 1.99 -9.46
CA LEU A 20 -35.57 3.10 -8.59
C LEU A 20 -34.91 4.39 -9.06
N ASP A 21 -35.57 5.52 -8.79
CA ASP A 21 -34.91 6.82 -8.87
C ASP A 21 -33.92 6.99 -7.71
N CYS A 22 -32.86 7.76 -7.93
CA CYS A 22 -31.78 7.91 -6.94
C CYS A 22 -32.29 8.37 -5.55
N GLY A 23 -33.19 9.36 -5.52
CA GLY A 23 -33.76 9.88 -4.28
C GLY A 23 -34.59 8.85 -3.50
N GLN A 24 -35.19 7.86 -4.17
CA GLN A 24 -36.01 6.83 -3.53
C GLN A 24 -35.19 5.87 -2.66
N LEU A 25 -33.86 5.79 -2.84
CA LEU A 25 -33.02 4.96 -1.97
C LEU A 25 -33.09 5.40 -0.50
N THR A 26 -33.33 6.69 -0.23
CA THR A 26 -33.45 7.23 1.13
C THR A 26 -34.69 6.72 1.89
N THR A 27 -35.67 6.14 1.18
CA THR A 27 -36.88 5.59 1.80
C THR A 27 -36.76 4.09 2.13
N VAL A 28 -35.64 3.45 1.76
CA VAL A 28 -35.40 2.02 1.99
C VAL A 28 -34.67 1.83 3.33
N ASN A 29 -35.19 0.95 4.19
CA ASN A 29 -34.49 0.58 5.42
C ASN A 29 -33.42 -0.47 5.14
N PHE A 30 -32.16 -0.11 5.31
CA PHE A 30 -31.02 -1.02 5.18
C PHE A 30 -30.56 -1.62 6.52
N SER A 31 -31.07 -1.13 7.66
CA SER A 31 -30.58 -1.52 8.98
C SER A 31 -30.77 -3.01 9.25
N ASP A 32 -31.94 -3.54 8.92
CA ASP A 32 -32.30 -4.95 9.17
C ASP A 32 -31.40 -5.91 8.39
N LYS A 33 -30.87 -5.48 7.23
CA LYS A 33 -29.97 -6.30 6.40
C LYS A 33 -28.55 -6.35 6.95
N LEU A 34 -28.10 -5.30 7.61
CA LEU A 34 -26.75 -5.22 8.16
C LEU A 34 -26.69 -5.66 9.63
N GLY A 35 -27.83 -5.71 10.33
CA GLY A 35 -27.86 -5.91 11.78
C GLY A 35 -27.35 -4.69 12.55
N GLU A 36 -27.20 -3.55 11.87
CA GLU A 36 -26.64 -2.31 12.38
C GLU A 36 -27.52 -1.15 11.93
N LYS A 37 -27.63 -0.09 12.73
CA LYS A 37 -28.40 1.10 12.31
C LYS A 37 -27.68 1.77 11.13
N VAL A 38 -28.38 1.84 9.99
CA VAL A 38 -27.92 2.54 8.78
C VAL A 38 -28.76 3.79 8.58
N THR A 39 -28.11 4.94 8.36
CA THR A 39 -28.77 6.21 8.02
C THR A 39 -28.21 6.73 6.71
N LEU A 40 -29.04 6.79 5.66
CA LEU A 40 -28.67 7.47 4.42
C LEU A 40 -28.80 8.97 4.63
N THR A 41 -27.70 9.71 4.54
CA THR A 41 -27.67 11.16 4.71
C THR A 41 -28.00 11.89 3.42
N SER A 42 -27.68 11.30 2.26
CA SER A 42 -28.12 11.80 0.95
C SER A 42 -28.11 10.71 -0.11
N ALA A 43 -28.95 10.89 -1.14
CA ALA A 43 -28.90 10.13 -2.39
C ALA A 43 -29.17 11.12 -3.54
N THR A 44 -28.11 11.53 -4.24
CA THR A 44 -28.18 12.62 -5.24
C THR A 44 -27.44 12.26 -6.52
N SER A 45 -27.73 12.96 -7.61
CA SER A 45 -27.06 12.70 -8.89
C SER A 45 -25.67 13.35 -8.92
N LEU A 46 -24.64 12.54 -9.17
CA LEU A 46 -23.26 12.96 -9.42
C LEU A 46 -22.97 12.84 -10.92
N LYS A 47 -22.72 13.97 -11.59
CA LYS A 47 -22.35 13.99 -13.01
C LYS A 47 -20.84 13.86 -13.18
N THR A 48 -20.43 13.02 -14.12
CA THR A 48 -19.04 12.85 -14.56
C THR A 48 -18.96 13.00 -16.08
N ASP A 49 -17.75 13.04 -16.63
CA ASP A 49 -17.51 13.01 -18.08
C ASP A 49 -17.93 11.70 -18.74
N LYS A 50 -18.15 10.64 -17.95
CA LYS A 50 -18.55 9.31 -18.43
C LYS A 50 -20.00 8.97 -18.19
N GLY A 51 -20.77 9.78 -17.48
CA GLY A 51 -22.17 9.49 -17.18
C GLY A 51 -22.60 10.01 -15.82
N THR A 52 -23.83 9.69 -15.43
CA THR A 52 -24.41 10.11 -14.15
C THR A 52 -24.45 8.93 -13.19
N PHE A 53 -24.05 9.18 -11.95
CA PHE A 53 -24.13 8.23 -10.85
C PHE A 53 -25.20 8.69 -9.86
N CYS A 54 -25.88 7.75 -9.22
CA CYS A 54 -26.52 8.00 -7.94
C CYS A 54 -25.44 7.93 -6.85
N GLN A 55 -25.06 9.07 -6.27
CA GLN A 55 -24.17 9.13 -5.13
C GLN A 55 -25.00 9.05 -3.85
N VAL A 56 -24.78 7.97 -3.09
CA VAL A 56 -25.34 7.75 -1.77
C VAL A 56 -24.28 8.03 -0.74
N LYS A 57 -24.61 8.87 0.25
CA LYS A 57 -23.83 9.03 1.47
C LYS A 57 -24.60 8.43 2.63
N ALA A 58 -23.94 7.69 3.49
CA ALA A 58 -24.56 7.01 4.61
C ALA A 58 -23.64 6.99 5.84
N SER A 59 -24.25 6.78 7.00
CA SER A 59 -23.55 6.38 8.22
C SER A 59 -24.07 5.03 8.70
N ILE A 60 -23.16 4.18 9.18
CA ILE A 60 -23.44 2.91 9.82
C ILE A 60 -22.98 3.03 11.28
N ALA A 61 -23.85 2.65 12.20
CA ALA A 61 -23.60 2.86 13.62
C ALA A 61 -22.29 2.18 14.11
N PRO A 62 -21.56 2.81 15.04
CA PRO A 62 -21.87 4.11 15.61
C PRO A 62 -21.45 5.31 14.73
N ALA A 63 -20.38 5.17 13.94
CA ALA A 63 -19.75 6.34 13.29
C ALA A 63 -19.08 6.04 11.92
N ILE A 64 -19.35 4.90 11.29
CA ILE A 64 -18.75 4.54 10.00
C ILE A 64 -19.41 5.36 8.90
N GLY A 65 -18.68 6.26 8.28
CA GLY A 65 -19.12 6.98 7.08
C GLY A 65 -18.88 6.14 5.82
N VAL A 66 -19.85 6.17 4.91
CA VAL A 66 -19.81 5.43 3.64
C VAL A 66 -20.26 6.34 2.49
N GLU A 67 -19.55 6.28 1.36
CA GLU A 67 -20.06 6.78 0.09
C GLU A 67 -20.12 5.65 -0.94
N VAL A 68 -21.20 5.62 -1.73
CA VAL A 68 -21.39 4.69 -2.83
C VAL A 68 -21.85 5.46 -4.07
N ALA A 69 -21.19 5.26 -5.21
CA ALA A 69 -21.60 5.79 -6.50
C ALA A 69 -22.13 4.64 -7.38
N LEU A 70 -23.41 4.73 -7.77
CA LEU A 70 -24.10 3.72 -8.59
C LEU A 70 -24.38 4.28 -10.00
N PRO A 71 -23.77 3.75 -11.08
CA PRO A 71 -24.00 4.24 -12.45
C PRO A 71 -25.46 4.14 -12.90
N GLN A 72 -26.05 5.22 -13.40
CA GLN A 72 -27.46 5.21 -13.84
C GLN A 72 -27.65 4.61 -15.24
N GLN A 73 -26.62 4.66 -16.09
CA GLN A 73 -26.76 4.29 -17.51
C GLN A 73 -26.01 3.03 -17.91
N GLN A 74 -24.88 2.72 -17.28
CA GLN A 74 -23.86 1.83 -17.84
C GLN A 74 -23.31 0.81 -16.85
N TRP A 75 -24.01 0.54 -15.75
CA TRP A 75 -23.54 -0.44 -14.77
C TRP A 75 -23.48 -1.84 -15.40
N THR A 76 -22.28 -2.45 -15.44
CA THR A 76 -22.05 -3.79 -16.00
C THR A 76 -21.96 -4.86 -14.90
N GLN A 77 -22.89 -4.82 -13.94
CA GLN A 77 -23.08 -5.84 -12.89
C GLN A 77 -21.87 -6.05 -11.96
N ARG A 78 -20.96 -5.07 -11.87
CA ARG A 78 -19.75 -5.15 -11.04
C ARG A 78 -19.76 -4.14 -9.90
N PHE A 79 -19.25 -4.58 -8.76
CA PHE A 79 -19.00 -3.76 -7.58
C PHE A 79 -17.50 -3.66 -7.33
N LEU A 80 -17.01 -2.47 -7.00
CA LEU A 80 -15.63 -2.21 -6.60
C LEU A 80 -15.60 -1.36 -5.32
N GLN A 81 -14.96 -1.86 -4.28
CA GLN A 81 -14.64 -1.07 -3.09
C GLN A 81 -13.18 -0.64 -3.12
N VAL A 82 -12.92 0.61 -2.74
CA VAL A 82 -11.56 1.13 -2.60
C VAL A 82 -11.18 1.30 -1.14
N GLY A 83 -9.93 0.94 -0.83
CA GLY A 83 -9.36 1.14 0.51
C GLY A 83 -8.79 2.55 0.71
N CYS A 84 -8.46 2.87 1.96
CA CYS A 84 -7.95 4.18 2.35
C CYS A 84 -6.39 4.24 2.26
N GLY A 85 -5.79 5.35 2.71
CA GLY A 85 -4.36 5.40 3.04
C GLY A 85 -4.10 6.02 4.41
N GLY A 86 -2.92 5.76 4.97
CA GLY A 86 -2.52 6.22 6.30
C GLY A 86 -3.43 5.65 7.39
N LEU A 87 -3.86 6.50 8.33
CA LEU A 87 -4.82 6.15 9.38
C LEU A 87 -6.29 6.35 8.94
N CYS A 88 -6.56 6.51 7.64
CA CYS A 88 -7.87 6.79 7.06
C CYS A 88 -8.47 8.15 7.49
N GLY A 89 -9.77 8.22 7.75
CA GLY A 89 -10.47 9.43 8.16
C GLY A 89 -11.12 10.23 7.01
N GLN A 90 -10.99 9.77 5.77
CA GLN A 90 -11.49 10.47 4.58
C GLN A 90 -12.07 9.48 3.57
N ILE A 91 -13.19 9.86 2.94
CA ILE A 91 -13.83 9.05 1.90
C ILE A 91 -13.40 9.56 0.53
N ASN A 92 -12.80 8.68 -0.27
CA ASN A 92 -12.41 8.97 -1.65
C ASN A 92 -12.75 7.77 -2.54
N LEU A 93 -13.54 8.01 -3.60
CA LEU A 93 -13.98 6.97 -4.54
C LEU A 93 -12.95 6.68 -5.65
N SER A 94 -11.81 7.39 -5.66
CA SER A 94 -10.82 7.30 -6.73
C SER A 94 -10.22 5.91 -6.85
N LEU A 95 -10.21 5.40 -8.08
CA LEU A 95 -9.65 4.10 -8.41
C LEU A 95 -8.15 4.24 -8.74
N SER A 96 -7.29 3.69 -7.89
CA SER A 96 -5.84 3.65 -8.12
C SER A 96 -5.43 2.42 -8.93
N ASN A 97 -4.42 2.58 -9.80
CA ASN A 97 -3.81 1.48 -10.57
C ASN A 97 -4.81 0.66 -11.42
N ALA A 98 -5.87 1.32 -11.89
CA ALA A 98 -6.90 0.77 -12.79
C ALA A 98 -6.96 1.55 -14.11
N ASN A 99 -5.89 2.28 -14.44
CA ASN A 99 -5.89 3.28 -15.51
C ASN A 99 -6.05 2.68 -16.93
N GLY A 100 -5.71 1.41 -17.11
CA GLY A 100 -5.92 0.66 -18.35
C GLY A 100 -7.27 -0.05 -18.43
N CYS A 101 -8.05 -0.04 -17.35
CA CYS A 101 -9.27 -0.83 -17.24
C CYS A 101 -10.46 -0.08 -17.87
N VAL A 102 -10.91 -0.56 -19.02
CA VAL A 102 -11.99 0.08 -19.78
C VAL A 102 -13.26 0.24 -18.93
N PRO A 103 -13.81 -0.80 -18.26
CA PRO A 103 -15.00 -0.62 -17.43
C PRO A 103 -14.83 0.40 -16.28
N ALA A 104 -13.62 0.52 -15.71
CA ALA A 104 -13.34 1.50 -14.66
C ALA A 104 -13.21 2.93 -15.19
N THR A 105 -12.62 3.10 -16.38
CA THR A 105 -12.48 4.41 -17.04
C THR A 105 -13.75 4.87 -17.74
N GLN A 106 -14.71 3.98 -17.99
CA GLN A 106 -16.03 4.29 -18.56
C GLN A 106 -17.14 4.34 -17.51
N GLY A 107 -16.83 4.19 -16.21
CA GLY A 107 -17.82 4.34 -15.15
C GLY A 107 -18.87 3.23 -15.11
N GLU A 108 -18.46 2.00 -15.36
CA GLU A 108 -19.34 0.83 -15.42
C GLU A 108 -19.42 0.05 -14.09
N PHE A 109 -18.66 0.46 -13.08
CA PHE A 109 -18.69 -0.12 -11.73
C PHE A 109 -19.59 0.68 -10.79
N VAL A 110 -20.27 -0.02 -9.89
CA VAL A 110 -20.63 0.59 -8.61
C VAL A 110 -19.35 0.72 -7.78
N VAL A 111 -19.06 1.92 -7.28
CA VAL A 111 -17.86 2.19 -6.49
C VAL A 111 -18.23 2.58 -5.07
N ALA A 112 -17.57 2.01 -4.05
CA ALA A 112 -17.78 2.38 -2.66
C ALA A 112 -16.47 2.66 -1.92
N ALA A 113 -16.55 3.50 -0.89
CA ALA A 113 -15.44 3.81 0.02
C ALA A 113 -15.99 4.16 1.41
N THR A 114 -15.13 4.08 2.43
CA THR A 114 -15.46 4.41 3.82
C THR A 114 -14.35 5.23 4.47
N ASP A 115 -14.72 6.00 5.50
CA ASP A 115 -13.80 6.76 6.34
C ASP A 115 -13.15 5.91 7.44
N MET A 116 -13.58 4.65 7.55
CA MET A 116 -13.11 3.68 8.54
C MET A 116 -13.49 4.02 9.99
N GLY A 117 -14.64 4.68 10.20
CA GLY A 117 -15.24 4.89 11.53
C GLY A 117 -14.89 6.22 12.19
N HIS A 118 -14.23 7.12 11.49
CA HIS A 118 -13.79 8.41 12.01
C HIS A 118 -13.52 9.40 10.87
N SER A 119 -13.37 10.67 11.22
CA SER A 119 -12.99 11.74 10.28
C SER A 119 -11.70 12.40 10.75
N GLY A 120 -10.75 12.63 9.85
CA GLY A 120 -9.44 13.16 10.19
C GLY A 120 -8.49 13.19 8.99
N GLY A 121 -7.26 13.66 9.20
CA GLY A 121 -6.20 13.52 8.21
C GLY A 121 -5.55 12.13 8.28
N MET A 122 -4.77 11.77 7.26
CA MET A 122 -4.12 10.44 7.15
C MET A 122 -3.11 10.14 8.27
N MET A 123 -2.77 11.11 9.12
CA MET A 123 -1.89 10.97 10.29
C MET A 123 -2.61 11.27 11.61
N ASP A 124 -3.91 11.59 11.57
CA ASP A 124 -4.69 11.80 12.78
C ASP A 124 -4.92 10.46 13.48
N ALA A 125 -4.50 10.38 14.74
CA ALA A 125 -4.58 9.20 15.56
C ALA A 125 -5.54 9.37 16.76
N SER A 126 -6.19 10.54 16.89
CA SER A 126 -7.04 10.88 18.04
C SER A 126 -8.26 9.95 18.17
N TRP A 127 -8.75 9.42 17.05
CA TRP A 127 -9.86 8.46 16.99
C TRP A 127 -9.59 7.17 17.78
N ALA A 128 -8.32 6.79 17.94
CA ALA A 128 -7.95 5.55 18.59
C ALA A 128 -8.18 5.59 20.12
N GLU A 129 -8.47 6.76 20.71
CA GLU A 129 -8.89 6.82 22.12
C GLU A 129 -10.24 6.14 22.35
N GLU A 130 -11.05 5.97 21.31
CA GLU A 130 -12.33 5.26 21.36
C GLU A 130 -12.17 3.79 20.90
N PRO A 131 -12.41 2.80 21.77
CA PRO A 131 -12.23 1.37 21.42
C PRO A 131 -13.02 0.91 20.21
N GLN A 132 -14.25 1.40 20.01
CA GLN A 132 -15.07 0.97 18.87
C GLN A 132 -14.48 1.45 17.54
N LYS A 133 -13.90 2.66 17.49
CA LYS A 133 -13.23 3.18 16.30
C LYS A 133 -12.00 2.36 15.92
N ARG A 134 -11.32 1.75 16.92
CA ARG A 134 -10.24 0.79 16.65
C ARG A 134 -10.72 -0.46 15.92
N ILE A 135 -11.89 -0.98 16.27
CA ILE A 135 -12.49 -2.13 15.59
C ILE A 135 -12.95 -1.75 14.18
N ASP A 136 -13.55 -0.57 14.05
CA ASP A 136 -14.01 -0.02 12.78
C ASP A 136 -12.84 0.14 11.79
N PHE A 137 -11.75 0.78 12.22
CA PHE A 137 -10.50 0.90 11.45
C PHE A 137 -9.83 -0.44 11.16
N ALA A 138 -9.83 -1.36 12.12
CA ALA A 138 -9.11 -2.61 11.96
C ALA A 138 -9.73 -3.51 10.88
N TYR A 139 -11.06 -3.67 10.88
CA TYR A 139 -11.72 -4.62 9.97
C TYR A 139 -13.23 -4.36 9.76
N ARG A 140 -13.94 -3.75 10.71
CA ARG A 140 -15.43 -3.73 10.66
C ARG A 140 -15.99 -2.78 9.60
N ALA A 141 -15.35 -1.63 9.36
CA ALA A 141 -15.90 -0.62 8.45
C ALA A 141 -15.93 -1.08 6.99
N ASN A 142 -14.88 -1.75 6.52
CA ASN A 142 -14.84 -2.26 5.14
C ASN A 142 -15.90 -3.34 4.89
N HIS A 143 -16.01 -4.32 5.80
CA HIS A 143 -17.05 -5.34 5.74
C HIS A 143 -18.46 -4.74 5.66
N LEU A 144 -18.79 -3.84 6.59
CA LEU A 144 -20.13 -3.22 6.63
C LEU A 144 -20.39 -2.33 5.40
N THR A 145 -19.35 -1.71 4.85
CA THR A 145 -19.43 -0.96 3.58
C THR A 145 -19.75 -1.88 2.41
N ALA A 146 -19.09 -3.04 2.33
CA ALA A 146 -19.37 -4.04 1.30
C ALA A 146 -20.81 -4.56 1.39
N GLN A 147 -21.28 -4.86 2.61
CA GLN A 147 -22.66 -5.30 2.85
C GLN A 147 -23.69 -4.22 2.48
N LEU A 148 -23.45 -2.96 2.85
CA LEU A 148 -24.31 -1.83 2.48
C LEU A 148 -24.34 -1.62 0.97
N ALA A 149 -23.19 -1.60 0.31
CA ALA A 149 -23.11 -1.42 -1.14
C ALA A 149 -23.87 -2.54 -1.88
N LYS A 150 -23.71 -3.80 -1.47
CA LYS A 150 -24.46 -4.93 -2.05
C LYS A 150 -25.97 -4.82 -1.81
N ALA A 151 -26.39 -4.30 -0.65
CA ALA A 151 -27.80 -4.06 -0.36
C ALA A 151 -28.38 -2.91 -1.22
N LEU A 152 -27.63 -1.81 -1.36
CA LEU A 152 -27.97 -0.70 -2.24
C LEU A 152 -28.07 -1.15 -3.71
N ILE A 153 -27.13 -1.96 -4.19
CA ILE A 153 -27.15 -2.54 -5.54
C ILE A 153 -28.45 -3.32 -5.78
N ARG A 154 -28.80 -4.23 -4.85
CA ARG A 154 -30.04 -5.02 -4.96
C ARG A 154 -31.29 -4.16 -4.98
N ALA A 155 -31.36 -3.15 -4.13
CA ALA A 155 -32.49 -2.23 -4.10
C ALA A 155 -32.57 -1.37 -5.36
N TYR A 156 -31.43 -0.81 -5.82
CA TYR A 156 -31.38 0.16 -6.89
C TYR A 156 -31.56 -0.45 -8.27
N TYR A 157 -30.96 -1.62 -8.53
CA TYR A 157 -30.99 -2.29 -9.84
C TYR A 157 -31.94 -3.50 -9.90
N GLY A 158 -32.56 -3.88 -8.78
CA GLY A 158 -33.44 -5.05 -8.72
C GLY A 158 -32.72 -6.40 -8.79
N GLN A 159 -31.37 -6.41 -8.80
CA GLN A 159 -30.56 -7.63 -8.82
C GLN A 159 -29.24 -7.45 -8.08
N ALA A 160 -28.59 -8.55 -7.71
CA ALA A 160 -27.23 -8.51 -7.15
C ALA A 160 -26.17 -8.22 -8.24
N GLN A 161 -25.01 -7.73 -7.80
CA GLN A 161 -23.80 -7.74 -8.61
C GLN A 161 -23.37 -9.18 -8.94
N LYS A 162 -22.80 -9.37 -10.12
CA LYS A 162 -22.23 -10.65 -10.53
C LYS A 162 -20.82 -10.88 -9.99
N TYR A 163 -20.04 -9.80 -9.88
CA TYR A 163 -18.69 -9.83 -9.31
C TYR A 163 -18.48 -8.63 -8.37
N ALA A 164 -17.75 -8.85 -7.29
CA ALA A 164 -17.32 -7.84 -6.34
C ALA A 164 -15.78 -7.81 -6.26
N TYR A 165 -15.21 -6.60 -6.27
CA TYR A 165 -13.77 -6.38 -6.23
C TYR A 165 -13.40 -5.45 -5.08
N PHE A 166 -12.21 -5.66 -4.52
CA PHE A 166 -11.57 -4.70 -3.60
C PHE A 166 -10.20 -4.30 -4.15
N MET A 167 -9.87 -3.02 -4.09
CA MET A 167 -8.53 -2.55 -4.43
C MET A 167 -8.05 -1.50 -3.44
N GLY A 168 -6.82 -1.65 -2.96
CA GLY A 168 -6.20 -0.65 -2.10
C GLY A 168 -4.68 -0.77 -2.11
N CYS A 169 -4.02 0.31 -1.68
CA CYS A 169 -2.58 0.34 -1.51
C CYS A 169 -2.22 0.96 -0.15
N SER A 170 -1.09 0.60 0.45
CA SER A 170 -0.71 1.04 1.80
C SER A 170 -1.63 0.45 2.88
N ASP A 171 -2.32 1.27 3.69
CA ASP A 171 -3.38 0.79 4.59
C ASP A 171 -4.52 0.13 3.80
N GLY A 172 -4.92 0.67 2.65
CA GLY A 172 -5.83 0.00 1.72
C GLY A 172 -5.33 -1.38 1.27
N GLY A 173 -4.01 -1.60 1.23
CA GLY A 173 -3.45 -2.93 1.00
C GLY A 173 -3.58 -3.86 2.21
N ARG A 174 -3.44 -3.32 3.43
CA ARG A 174 -3.74 -4.05 4.68
C ARG A 174 -5.23 -4.41 4.75
N GLU A 175 -6.11 -3.46 4.45
CA GLU A 175 -7.56 -3.65 4.36
C GLU A 175 -7.92 -4.75 3.34
N ALA A 176 -7.34 -4.71 2.15
CA ALA A 176 -7.52 -5.73 1.11
C ALA A 176 -7.17 -7.14 1.62
N LEU A 177 -6.03 -7.29 2.31
CA LEU A 177 -5.65 -8.56 2.92
C LEU A 177 -6.58 -8.94 4.09
N MET A 178 -7.02 -7.96 4.89
CA MET A 178 -7.93 -8.18 6.01
C MET A 178 -9.28 -8.74 5.53
N GLU A 179 -9.83 -8.20 4.44
CA GLU A 179 -11.06 -8.70 3.80
C GLU A 179 -10.89 -10.16 3.34
N ALA A 180 -9.78 -10.49 2.66
CA ALA A 180 -9.50 -11.86 2.24
C ALA A 180 -9.41 -12.85 3.43
N GLN A 181 -8.85 -12.39 4.56
CA GLN A 181 -8.59 -13.20 5.75
C GLN A 181 -9.84 -13.40 6.62
N ARG A 182 -10.60 -12.32 6.87
CA ARG A 182 -11.73 -12.31 7.81
C ARG A 182 -13.09 -12.46 7.14
N PHE A 183 -13.26 -11.86 5.97
CA PHE A 183 -14.54 -11.75 5.26
C PHE A 183 -14.41 -12.30 3.83
N PRO A 184 -14.03 -13.58 3.67
CA PRO A 184 -13.69 -14.13 2.36
C PRO A 184 -14.84 -14.00 1.35
N ASP A 185 -16.09 -13.93 1.81
CA ASP A 185 -17.30 -13.85 1.00
C ASP A 185 -17.60 -12.42 0.48
N ASP A 186 -16.80 -11.42 0.87
CA ASP A 186 -17.08 -10.05 0.46
C ASP A 186 -16.66 -9.72 -0.97
N PHE A 187 -15.56 -10.29 -1.44
CA PHE A 187 -15.01 -9.97 -2.76
C PHE A 187 -14.58 -11.23 -3.52
N ASP A 188 -14.79 -11.24 -4.84
CA ASP A 188 -14.36 -12.30 -5.76
C ASP A 188 -12.93 -12.07 -6.27
N GLY A 189 -12.51 -10.81 -6.35
CA GLY A 189 -11.16 -10.41 -6.72
C GLY A 189 -10.62 -9.30 -5.83
N ILE A 190 -9.38 -9.42 -5.36
CA ILE A 190 -8.73 -8.45 -4.49
C ILE A 190 -7.37 -8.04 -5.08
N SER A 191 -7.08 -6.74 -5.10
CA SER A 191 -5.74 -6.20 -5.33
C SER A 191 -5.20 -5.56 -4.05
N ALA A 192 -4.12 -6.13 -3.51
CA ALA A 192 -3.43 -5.63 -2.31
C ALA A 192 -2.07 -5.04 -2.68
N GLY A 193 -1.99 -3.70 -2.75
CA GLY A 193 -0.77 -2.96 -3.05
C GLY A 193 -0.01 -2.51 -1.81
N ALA A 194 1.31 -2.64 -1.83
CA ALA A 194 2.20 -2.23 -0.74
C ALA A 194 1.59 -2.42 0.67
N PRO A 195 1.07 -3.61 0.99
CA PRO A 195 0.18 -3.77 2.13
C PRO A 195 0.92 -3.52 3.44
N ALA A 196 0.39 -2.62 4.27
CA ALA A 196 0.82 -2.42 5.66
C ALA A 196 0.38 -3.60 6.58
N ALA A 197 0.59 -4.83 6.11
CA ALA A 197 0.08 -6.07 6.70
C ALA A 197 0.57 -6.28 8.14
N PHE A 198 1.80 -5.85 8.43
CA PHE A 198 2.43 -5.89 9.75
C PHE A 198 2.28 -4.54 10.44
N PHE A 199 1.05 -4.02 10.45
CA PHE A 199 0.71 -2.66 10.87
C PHE A 199 1.42 -2.23 12.15
N GLN A 200 1.48 -3.12 13.15
CA GLN A 200 2.18 -2.85 14.41
C GLN A 200 3.67 -2.54 14.20
N PHE A 201 4.41 -3.44 13.56
CA PHE A 201 5.87 -3.33 13.44
C PHE A 201 6.31 -2.36 12.35
N GLN A 202 5.50 -2.21 11.31
CA GLN A 202 5.67 -1.19 10.27
C GLN A 202 5.61 0.21 10.90
N ASN A 203 4.54 0.51 11.64
CA ASN A 203 4.32 1.85 12.22
C ASN A 203 5.09 2.13 13.52
N SER A 204 5.78 1.14 14.10
CA SER A 204 6.66 1.34 15.27
C SER A 204 8.13 1.10 14.94
N PHE A 205 8.54 -0.14 14.71
CA PHE A 205 9.95 -0.51 14.58
C PHE A 205 10.56 -0.12 13.25
N PHE A 206 9.85 -0.24 12.12
CA PHE A 206 10.40 0.15 10.81
C PHE A 206 10.58 1.68 10.73
N HIS A 207 9.48 2.43 10.87
CA HIS A 207 9.54 3.89 10.83
C HIS A 207 10.35 4.46 12.00
N GLY A 208 10.15 3.98 13.22
CA GLY A 208 10.90 4.44 14.38
C GLY A 208 12.41 4.23 14.23
N TRP A 209 12.84 3.11 13.63
CA TRP A 209 14.26 2.87 13.35
C TRP A 209 14.82 3.87 12.36
N ASN A 210 14.08 4.17 11.29
CA ASN A 210 14.49 5.18 10.30
C ASN A 210 14.67 6.58 10.91
N VAL A 211 14.04 6.86 12.05
CA VAL A 211 14.27 8.07 12.85
C VAL A 211 15.49 7.92 13.76
N VAL A 212 15.45 6.98 14.71
CA VAL A 212 16.46 6.92 15.79
C VAL A 212 17.84 6.51 15.28
N ALA A 213 17.93 5.74 14.19
CA ALA A 213 19.21 5.39 13.57
C ALA A 213 19.90 6.59 12.91
N ASN A 214 19.14 7.65 12.57
CA ASN A 214 19.60 8.86 11.90
C ASN A 214 19.75 10.07 12.83
N GLN A 215 19.69 9.89 14.16
CA GLN A 215 19.77 11.00 15.12
C GLN A 215 21.02 10.93 16.01
N ARG A 216 21.66 12.09 16.22
CA ARG A 216 22.68 12.29 17.28
C ARG A 216 22.02 12.46 18.63
N ALA A 217 22.76 12.33 19.73
CA ALA A 217 22.23 12.45 21.10
C ALA A 217 21.46 13.75 21.40
N ASP A 218 21.74 14.85 20.69
CA ASP A 218 21.01 16.13 20.83
C ASP A 218 19.67 16.18 20.07
N GLY A 219 19.37 15.15 19.25
CA GLY A 219 18.16 15.07 18.43
C GLY A 219 18.37 15.46 16.97
N SER A 220 19.53 16.02 16.63
CA SER A 220 19.82 16.44 15.25
C SER A 220 19.99 15.25 14.31
N ALA A 221 19.44 15.36 13.10
CA ALA A 221 19.61 14.39 12.05
C ALA A 221 21.02 14.43 11.44
N ILE A 222 21.48 13.27 11.00
CA ILE A 222 22.85 13.05 10.49
C ILE A 222 22.85 13.05 8.95
N LEU A 223 22.11 12.12 8.35
CA LEU A 223 21.93 11.96 6.91
C LEU A 223 20.68 12.75 6.46
N LEU A 224 20.87 13.63 5.49
CA LEU A 224 19.84 14.54 4.97
C LEU A 224 19.54 14.25 3.50
N LYS A 225 18.40 14.77 3.02
CA LYS A 225 17.89 14.51 1.66
C LYS A 225 18.89 14.84 0.53
N ASP A 226 19.62 15.93 0.66
CA ASP A 226 20.59 16.39 -0.33
C ASP A 226 21.81 15.47 -0.48
N ARG A 227 22.02 14.58 0.50
CA ARG A 227 23.13 13.61 0.54
C ARG A 227 22.79 12.29 -0.16
N LEU A 228 21.50 11.96 -0.30
CA LEU A 228 21.02 10.69 -0.86
C LEU A 228 21.50 10.40 -2.30
N PRO A 229 21.63 11.39 -3.22
CA PRO A 229 22.15 11.13 -4.55
C PRO A 229 23.59 10.60 -4.59
N ILE A 230 24.42 10.94 -3.59
CA ILE A 230 25.79 10.41 -3.47
C ILE A 230 25.73 8.90 -3.19
N LEU A 231 24.89 8.51 -2.23
CA LEU A 231 24.67 7.12 -1.84
C LEU A 231 24.05 6.31 -2.99
N HIS A 232 23.00 6.83 -3.62
CA HIS A 232 22.30 6.16 -4.72
C HIS A 232 23.24 5.79 -5.89
N ARG A 233 24.07 6.75 -6.32
CA ARG A 233 25.05 6.50 -7.40
C ARG A 233 26.06 5.42 -7.01
N ALA A 234 26.55 5.45 -5.77
CA ALA A 234 27.49 4.44 -5.28
C ALA A 234 26.86 3.04 -5.27
N VAL A 235 25.60 2.93 -4.83
CA VAL A 235 24.85 1.67 -4.81
C VAL A 235 24.65 1.11 -6.23
N LEU A 236 24.16 1.93 -7.16
CA LEU A 236 23.95 1.49 -8.54
C LEU A 236 25.25 1.09 -9.25
N ALA A 237 26.38 1.69 -8.87
CA ALA A 237 27.69 1.35 -9.44
C ALA A 237 28.23 0.00 -8.96
N HIS A 238 27.81 -0.49 -7.79
CA HIS A 238 28.35 -1.72 -7.19
C HIS A 238 27.36 -2.90 -7.19
N CYS A 239 26.06 -2.63 -7.27
CA CYS A 239 25.06 -3.68 -7.32
C CYS A 239 24.96 -4.33 -8.71
N PRO A 240 24.68 -5.65 -8.78
CA PRO A 240 24.60 -6.36 -10.04
C PRO A 240 23.39 -5.94 -10.88
N THR A 241 23.62 -5.70 -12.17
CA THR A 241 22.57 -5.43 -13.15
C THR A 241 21.88 -6.71 -13.62
N LEU A 242 20.98 -7.26 -12.81
CA LEU A 242 20.32 -8.55 -13.11
C LEU A 242 19.38 -8.52 -14.32
N SER A 243 18.83 -7.35 -14.66
CA SER A 243 18.00 -7.15 -15.85
C SER A 243 18.79 -7.27 -17.15
N GLY A 244 20.13 -7.23 -17.11
CA GLY A 244 20.99 -7.10 -18.28
C GLY A 244 20.99 -5.70 -18.91
N VAL A 245 20.37 -4.71 -18.27
CA VAL A 245 20.25 -3.32 -18.76
C VAL A 245 20.57 -2.36 -17.64
N ASN A 246 21.52 -1.46 -17.88
CA ASN A 246 21.85 -0.40 -16.93
C ASN A 246 20.93 0.81 -17.13
N ASP A 247 19.67 0.68 -16.68
CA ASP A 247 18.65 1.73 -16.73
C ASP A 247 18.45 2.43 -15.36
N GLY A 248 19.40 2.27 -14.44
CA GLY A 248 19.36 2.83 -13.10
C GLY A 248 18.43 2.09 -12.13
N LEU A 249 17.93 0.90 -12.50
CA LEU A 249 17.00 0.12 -11.68
C LEU A 249 17.62 -1.18 -11.19
N LEU A 250 17.41 -1.50 -9.91
CA LEU A 250 17.73 -2.81 -9.37
C LEU A 250 16.52 -3.74 -9.52
N ALA A 251 16.60 -4.70 -10.44
CA ALA A 251 15.54 -5.68 -10.68
C ALA A 251 15.22 -6.53 -9.43
N ASN A 252 16.23 -6.82 -8.61
CA ASN A 252 16.07 -7.40 -7.28
C ASN A 252 17.10 -6.76 -6.32
N PRO A 253 16.68 -5.87 -5.40
CA PRO A 253 17.59 -5.21 -4.47
C PRO A 253 18.23 -6.17 -3.45
N TYR A 254 17.64 -7.34 -3.20
CA TYR A 254 18.18 -8.35 -2.28
C TYR A 254 19.33 -9.19 -2.86
N ALA A 255 19.67 -8.96 -4.14
CA ALA A 255 20.87 -9.54 -4.76
C ALA A 255 22.17 -8.81 -4.39
N CYS A 256 22.05 -7.75 -3.60
CA CYS A 256 23.13 -6.84 -3.27
C CYS A 256 23.19 -6.62 -1.76
N THR A 257 24.37 -6.36 -1.21
CA THR A 257 24.57 -6.01 0.20
C THR A 257 25.48 -4.81 0.26
N PHE A 258 25.00 -3.72 0.86
CA PHE A 258 25.74 -2.48 0.96
C PHE A 258 27.09 -2.69 1.67
N SER A 259 28.13 -2.04 1.16
CA SER A 259 29.41 -1.94 1.83
C SER A 259 29.84 -0.48 1.94
N PRO A 260 30.33 -0.02 3.11
CA PRO A 260 30.69 1.37 3.34
C PRO A 260 31.81 1.87 2.42
N ASN A 261 32.68 0.97 1.94
CA ASN A 261 33.77 1.31 1.02
C ASN A 261 33.30 1.68 -0.40
N TRP A 262 32.02 1.50 -0.73
CA TRP A 262 31.45 1.91 -2.02
C TRP A 262 31.30 3.43 -2.12
N VAL A 263 31.20 4.11 -0.97
CA VAL A 263 31.03 5.54 -0.89
C VAL A 263 32.36 6.19 -0.55
N LYS A 264 32.71 7.27 -1.27
CA LYS A 264 33.86 8.10 -0.95
C LYS A 264 33.68 8.72 0.43
N SER A 265 34.57 8.43 1.38
CA SER A 265 34.60 9.09 2.68
C SER A 265 35.16 10.51 2.57
N CYS A 266 34.48 11.49 3.17
CA CYS A 266 35.00 12.86 3.26
C CYS A 266 36.22 12.91 4.18
N ALA A 267 37.23 13.71 3.81
CA ALA A 267 38.30 14.04 4.75
C ALA A 267 37.76 14.91 5.91
N ALA A 268 38.36 14.81 7.10
CA ALA A 268 37.84 15.45 8.32
C ALA A 268 37.63 16.98 8.18
N ASN A 269 38.53 17.65 7.47
CA ASN A 269 38.50 19.11 7.26
C ASN A 269 38.02 19.50 5.86
N GLN A 270 37.40 18.58 5.11
CA GLN A 270 36.91 18.86 3.76
C GLN A 270 35.69 19.78 3.82
N SER A 271 35.80 20.96 3.19
CA SER A 271 34.72 21.96 3.13
C SER A 271 33.65 21.60 2.10
N ASP A 272 34.06 21.23 0.88
CA ASP A 272 33.15 20.74 -0.16
C ASP A 272 32.88 19.25 0.01
N LYS A 273 31.66 18.91 0.41
CA LYS A 273 31.21 17.52 0.62
C LYS A 273 30.28 17.03 -0.49
N SER A 274 30.21 17.70 -1.64
CA SER A 274 29.27 17.39 -2.72
C SER A 274 29.44 15.99 -3.35
N ASP A 275 30.60 15.36 -3.18
CA ASP A 275 30.95 14.08 -3.79
C ASP A 275 31.32 12.95 -2.80
N CYS A 276 31.20 13.21 -1.49
CA CYS A 276 31.58 12.28 -0.44
C CYS A 276 30.56 12.27 0.69
N LEU A 277 30.52 11.19 1.48
CA LEU A 277 29.79 11.14 2.74
C LEU A 277 30.77 11.10 3.91
N THR A 278 30.39 11.71 5.04
CA THR A 278 31.12 11.57 6.29
C THR A 278 30.98 10.16 6.85
N ALA A 279 31.89 9.74 7.74
CA ALA A 279 31.79 8.44 8.41
C ALA A 279 30.46 8.27 9.18
N GLU A 280 29.93 9.35 9.75
CA GLU A 280 28.66 9.35 10.46
C GLU A 280 27.48 9.10 9.50
N GLU A 281 27.45 9.78 8.36
CA GLU A 281 26.45 9.59 7.30
C GLU A 281 26.47 8.16 6.73
N ILE A 282 27.67 7.61 6.48
CA ILE A 282 27.85 6.23 6.02
C ILE A 282 27.32 5.24 7.07
N GLY A 283 27.65 5.46 8.35
CA GLY A 283 27.16 4.61 9.44
C GLY A 283 25.64 4.68 9.62
N VAL A 284 24.99 5.80 9.28
CA VAL A 284 23.52 5.86 9.20
C VAL A 284 23.00 5.03 8.04
N ALA A 285 23.58 5.18 6.84
CA ALA A 285 23.14 4.42 5.67
C ALA A 285 23.18 2.90 5.93
N GLU A 286 24.26 2.39 6.53
CA GLU A 286 24.36 0.98 6.94
C GLU A 286 23.21 0.54 7.86
N LYS A 287 22.89 1.34 8.88
CA LYS A 287 21.79 1.05 9.81
C LYS A 287 20.43 1.07 9.11
N LEU A 288 20.22 2.01 8.20
CA LEU A 288 18.97 2.14 7.45
C LEU A 288 18.75 0.96 6.49
N TYR A 289 19.79 0.48 5.80
CA TYR A 289 19.71 -0.74 4.99
C TYR A 289 19.42 -1.98 5.83
N ARG A 290 20.06 -2.08 7.01
CA ARG A 290 19.90 -3.23 7.89
C ARG A 290 18.50 -3.33 8.51
N GLY A 291 17.90 -2.19 8.86
CA GLY A 291 16.62 -2.14 9.57
C GLY A 291 16.75 -2.40 11.07
N ALA A 292 15.63 -2.42 11.79
CA ALA A 292 15.60 -2.49 13.25
C ALA A 292 16.12 -3.81 13.83
N TYR A 293 17.17 -3.72 14.65
CA TYR A 293 17.78 -4.85 15.36
C TYR A 293 18.28 -4.45 16.76
N ASP A 294 18.60 -5.42 17.60
CA ASP A 294 19.33 -5.21 18.86
C ASP A 294 20.63 -6.04 18.97
N SER A 295 21.42 -5.75 20.01
CA SER A 295 22.69 -6.45 20.27
C SER A 295 22.52 -7.92 20.69
N ALA A 296 21.31 -8.34 21.05
CA ALA A 296 20.98 -9.74 21.35
C ALA A 296 20.63 -10.54 20.08
N GLY A 297 20.70 -9.91 18.90
CA GLY A 297 20.42 -10.55 17.62
C GLY A 297 18.93 -10.60 17.27
N ASN A 298 18.06 -9.92 18.03
CA ASN A 298 16.66 -9.79 17.65
C ASN A 298 16.55 -8.91 16.40
N GLN A 299 15.75 -9.34 15.44
CA GLN A 299 15.45 -8.60 14.21
C GLN A 299 13.95 -8.27 14.21
N PHE A 300 13.64 -7.01 14.49
CA PHE A 300 12.27 -6.55 14.71
C PHE A 300 11.50 -6.30 13.41
N VAL A 301 12.22 -6.17 12.29
CA VAL A 301 11.64 -6.01 10.95
C VAL A 301 12.39 -6.90 9.95
N PRO A 302 11.71 -7.47 8.92
CA PRO A 302 12.34 -8.37 7.96
C PRO A 302 13.54 -7.78 7.22
N ALA A 303 13.50 -6.48 6.91
CA ALA A 303 14.61 -5.74 6.32
C ALA A 303 14.43 -4.24 6.56
N GLY A 304 15.51 -3.47 6.39
CA GLY A 304 15.48 -2.02 6.33
C GLY A 304 14.99 -1.48 4.97
N LEU A 305 15.43 -0.26 4.65
CA LEU A 305 15.15 0.38 3.36
C LEU A 305 15.87 -0.37 2.22
N PRO A 306 15.21 -0.70 1.10
CA PRO A 306 15.84 -1.43 0.00
C PRO A 306 17.01 -0.67 -0.64
N LEU A 307 18.00 -1.39 -1.16
CA LEU A 307 19.01 -0.79 -2.04
C LEU A 307 18.35 -0.28 -3.34
N GLY A 308 18.83 0.85 -3.85
CA GLY A 308 18.31 1.50 -5.05
C GLY A 308 17.10 2.40 -4.79
N SER A 309 16.62 2.52 -3.55
CA SER A 309 15.50 3.39 -3.17
C SER A 309 15.92 4.72 -2.54
N GLU A 310 17.23 4.99 -2.50
CA GLU A 310 17.84 6.04 -1.67
C GLU A 310 17.26 7.41 -1.94
N LEU A 311 16.96 7.76 -3.19
CA LEU A 311 16.46 9.08 -3.58
C LEU A 311 15.12 9.46 -2.92
N ARG A 312 14.42 8.47 -2.37
CA ARG A 312 13.13 8.64 -1.71
C ARG A 312 13.13 8.33 -0.23
N TRP A 313 14.28 8.03 0.35
CA TRP A 313 14.35 7.71 1.77
C TRP A 313 13.72 8.80 2.64
N PRO A 314 12.97 8.42 3.69
CA PRO A 314 12.17 9.33 4.47
C PRO A 314 13.03 10.15 5.46
N VAL A 315 14.25 10.56 5.10
CA VAL A 315 15.15 11.39 5.94
C VAL A 315 14.74 12.87 5.88
N PRO A 316 15.06 13.69 6.90
CA PRO A 316 14.67 15.10 6.91
C PRO A 316 15.49 15.94 5.93
N ALA A 317 14.96 17.12 5.57
CA ALA A 317 15.64 18.08 4.71
C ALA A 317 16.71 18.92 5.45
N SER A 318 16.65 18.97 6.78
CA SER A 318 17.58 19.71 7.62
C SER A 318 17.85 18.96 8.92
N ALA A 319 18.95 19.30 9.60
CA ALA A 319 19.36 18.64 10.84
C ALA A 319 18.29 18.71 11.96
N ASN A 320 17.49 19.78 12.01
CA ASN A 320 16.45 19.96 13.02
C ASN A 320 15.03 19.71 12.46
N GLY A 321 14.94 19.18 11.23
CA GLY A 321 13.66 18.91 10.58
C GLY A 321 13.09 17.54 10.95
N HIS A 322 11.79 17.39 10.73
CA HIS A 322 11.10 16.11 10.93
C HIS A 322 11.16 15.24 9.68
N SER A 323 11.27 13.93 9.90
CA SER A 323 11.20 12.92 8.84
C SER A 323 9.75 12.48 8.57
N MET A 324 9.47 11.96 7.37
CA MET A 324 8.17 11.31 7.10
C MET A 324 7.94 10.12 8.05
N SER A 325 9.00 9.36 8.36
CA SER A 325 8.91 8.24 9.30
C SER A 325 8.57 8.69 10.72
N GLU A 326 9.09 9.83 11.19
CA GLU A 326 8.71 10.39 12.50
C GLU A 326 7.25 10.82 12.53
N MET A 327 6.77 11.49 11.48
CA MET A 327 5.38 11.92 11.37
C MET A 327 4.39 10.74 11.32
N MET A 328 4.82 9.57 10.84
CA MET A 328 4.01 8.34 10.86
C MET A 328 4.09 7.62 12.22
N ALA A 329 5.30 7.40 12.74
CA ALA A 329 5.50 6.57 13.91
C ALA A 329 5.01 7.22 15.21
N LEU A 330 5.23 8.53 15.38
CA LEU A 330 4.97 9.20 16.66
C LEU A 330 3.47 9.25 17.00
N PRO A 331 2.56 9.72 16.13
CA PRO A 331 1.12 9.70 16.43
C PRO A 331 0.58 8.27 16.60
N ALA A 332 1.10 7.32 15.82
CA ALA A 332 0.69 5.93 15.92
C ALA A 332 1.10 5.32 17.28
N LEU A 333 2.33 5.56 17.76
CA LEU A 333 2.77 5.11 19.08
C LEU A 333 2.03 5.80 20.22
N GLN A 334 1.70 7.09 20.06
CA GLN A 334 0.94 7.85 21.05
C GLN A 334 -0.46 7.28 21.24
N SER A 335 -1.18 6.91 20.17
CA SER A 335 -2.61 6.61 20.30
C SER A 335 -3.06 5.27 19.74
N VAL A 336 -2.36 4.65 18.79
CA VAL A 336 -2.89 3.49 18.02
C VAL A 336 -2.25 2.16 18.42
N LEU A 337 -0.93 2.11 18.52
CA LEU A 337 -0.15 0.85 18.54
C LEU A 337 -0.07 0.19 19.91
N LEU A 338 -0.29 0.96 20.98
CA LEU A 338 -0.26 0.46 22.35
C LEU A 338 -1.69 0.27 22.90
N PRO A 339 -1.90 -0.73 23.77
CA PRO A 339 -3.18 -0.91 24.45
C PRO A 339 -3.42 0.26 25.44
N GLY A 340 -4.70 0.61 25.62
CA GLY A 340 -5.11 1.70 26.51
C GLY A 340 -5.36 3.01 25.76
N GLY A 341 -5.31 4.12 26.49
CA GLY A 341 -5.50 5.47 25.94
C GLY A 341 -4.21 6.06 25.37
N LYS A 342 -4.22 7.38 25.17
CA LYS A 342 -3.06 8.13 24.68
C LYS A 342 -1.86 8.01 25.62
N GLN A 343 -0.70 7.70 25.05
CA GLN A 343 0.58 7.51 25.72
C GLN A 343 1.36 8.82 25.81
N ASN A 344 2.15 8.98 26.86
CA ASN A 344 3.04 10.14 27.04
C ASN A 344 4.38 9.92 26.31
N ILE A 345 4.33 9.77 24.99
CA ILE A 345 5.50 9.64 24.11
C ILE A 345 5.59 10.94 23.31
N THR A 346 6.58 11.77 23.59
CA THR A 346 6.76 13.08 22.93
C THR A 346 7.79 13.04 21.81
N THR A 347 8.73 12.10 21.88
CA THR A 347 9.74 11.84 20.86
C THR A 347 9.93 10.34 20.67
N MET A 348 10.58 9.94 19.57
CA MET A 348 10.93 8.53 19.35
C MET A 348 11.89 7.96 20.40
N ARG A 349 12.57 8.80 21.20
CA ARG A 349 13.45 8.34 22.29
C ARG A 349 12.70 7.87 23.52
N ASP A 350 11.49 8.39 23.73
CA ASP A 350 10.62 7.98 24.83
C ASP A 350 10.13 6.53 24.63
N PHE A 351 10.32 5.97 23.43
CA PHE A 351 9.99 4.60 23.07
C PHE A 351 11.23 3.84 22.55
N PRO A 352 12.09 3.30 23.44
CA PRO A 352 13.24 2.51 23.02
C PRO A 352 12.85 1.29 22.19
N LEU A 353 13.49 1.10 21.03
CA LEU A 353 13.22 -0.05 20.14
C LEU A 353 13.91 -1.31 20.65
N ASN A 354 13.30 -1.94 21.65
CA ASN A 354 13.79 -3.15 22.31
C ASN A 354 12.71 -4.24 22.37
N LYS A 355 13.09 -5.44 22.84
CA LYS A 355 12.19 -6.60 22.92
C LYS A 355 10.96 -6.37 23.81
N GLN A 356 11.08 -5.61 24.90
CA GLN A 356 9.96 -5.29 25.79
C GLN A 356 8.90 -4.45 25.07
N ASN A 357 9.33 -3.37 24.43
CA ASN A 357 8.46 -2.49 23.66
C ASN A 357 7.91 -3.15 22.39
N PHE A 358 8.67 -4.06 21.78
CA PHE A 358 8.18 -4.92 20.70
C PHE A 358 7.01 -5.80 21.18
N THR A 359 7.17 -6.41 22.36
CA THR A 359 6.12 -7.22 22.98
C THR A 359 4.89 -6.38 23.35
N ALA A 360 5.09 -5.11 23.75
CA ALA A 360 4.00 -4.21 24.08
C ALA A 360 3.12 -3.86 22.86
N VAL A 361 3.72 -3.44 21.73
CA VAL A 361 2.96 -3.15 20.49
C VAL A 361 2.35 -4.41 19.88
N ALA A 362 3.02 -5.57 20.04
CA ALA A 362 2.52 -6.85 19.57
C ALA A 362 1.18 -7.28 20.21
N GLN A 363 0.78 -6.70 21.36
CA GLN A 363 -0.49 -7.05 22.02
C GLN A 363 -1.72 -6.73 21.15
N LEU A 364 -1.63 -5.70 20.29
CA LEU A 364 -2.70 -5.32 19.35
C LEU A 364 -2.49 -5.88 17.94
N ALA A 365 -1.46 -6.72 17.72
CA ALA A 365 -1.27 -7.38 16.44
C ALA A 365 -2.49 -8.20 15.98
N PRO A 366 -3.19 -8.97 16.84
CA PRO A 366 -4.38 -9.72 16.41
C PRO A 366 -5.58 -8.86 15.99
N LEU A 367 -5.56 -7.57 16.34
CA LEU A 367 -6.56 -6.59 15.90
C LEU A 367 -6.18 -6.04 14.53
N TYR A 368 -4.97 -5.45 14.41
CA TYR A 368 -4.61 -4.63 13.26
C TYR A 368 -3.80 -5.34 12.17
N ASN A 369 -2.97 -6.34 12.50
CA ASN A 369 -2.13 -6.99 11.50
C ASN A 369 -3.01 -7.84 10.55
N ALA A 370 -2.80 -7.65 9.25
CA ALA A 370 -3.34 -8.50 8.18
C ALA A 370 -2.32 -9.58 7.80
N ALA A 371 -1.82 -10.33 8.79
CA ALA A 371 -0.76 -11.32 8.63
C ALA A 371 -1.24 -12.78 8.75
N ASN A 372 -2.55 -13.03 8.73
CA ASN A 372 -3.10 -14.38 8.79
C ASN A 372 -2.81 -15.13 7.48
N THR A 373 -2.09 -16.24 7.56
CA THR A 373 -1.72 -17.03 6.36
C THR A 373 -2.78 -18.06 5.97
N ASN A 374 -3.79 -18.28 6.82
CA ASN A 374 -4.90 -19.18 6.52
C ASN A 374 -5.94 -18.49 5.62
N LEU A 375 -5.74 -18.62 4.31
CA LEU A 375 -6.66 -18.13 3.28
C LEU A 375 -7.50 -19.25 2.64
N SER A 376 -7.62 -20.39 3.33
CA SER A 376 -8.28 -21.59 2.78
C SER A 376 -9.72 -21.33 2.38
N ARG A 377 -10.47 -20.52 3.15
CA ARG A 377 -11.86 -20.16 2.82
C ARG A 377 -11.95 -19.30 1.57
N TYR A 378 -11.10 -18.29 1.45
CA TYR A 378 -11.05 -17.41 0.28
C TYR A 378 -10.69 -18.20 -0.99
N MET A 379 -9.68 -19.08 -0.89
CA MET A 379 -9.29 -20.00 -1.95
C MET A 379 -10.42 -20.95 -2.35
N ALA A 380 -11.08 -21.60 -1.37
CA ALA A 380 -12.10 -22.60 -1.62
C ALA A 380 -13.33 -22.05 -2.35
N ARG A 381 -13.69 -20.78 -2.11
CA ARG A 381 -14.79 -20.11 -2.85
C ARG A 381 -14.37 -19.55 -4.22
N GLY A 382 -13.11 -19.72 -4.62
CA GLY A 382 -12.59 -19.29 -5.92
C GLY A 382 -12.08 -17.86 -5.99
N GLY A 383 -11.91 -17.17 -4.86
CA GLY A 383 -11.42 -15.79 -4.80
C GLY A 383 -10.01 -15.65 -5.40
N LYS A 384 -9.71 -14.51 -6.05
CA LYS A 384 -8.42 -14.23 -6.68
C LYS A 384 -7.75 -13.01 -6.07
N LEU A 385 -6.45 -13.09 -5.80
CA LEU A 385 -5.69 -12.05 -5.12
C LEU A 385 -4.43 -11.70 -5.92
N ILE A 386 -4.33 -10.45 -6.34
CA ILE A 386 -3.08 -9.87 -6.86
C ILE A 386 -2.45 -9.06 -5.73
N MET A 387 -1.29 -9.51 -5.24
CA MET A 387 -0.43 -8.70 -4.40
C MET A 387 0.58 -7.98 -5.28
N TRP A 388 0.89 -6.73 -4.96
CA TRP A 388 1.99 -6.03 -5.62
C TRP A 388 2.72 -5.09 -4.66
N HIS A 389 3.98 -4.80 -4.95
CA HIS A 389 4.78 -3.90 -4.13
C HIS A 389 5.88 -3.23 -4.96
N GLY A 390 6.09 -1.93 -4.75
CA GLY A 390 7.27 -1.23 -5.24
C GLY A 390 8.56 -1.68 -4.53
N LEU A 391 9.62 -1.98 -5.27
CA LEU A 391 10.91 -2.36 -4.68
C LEU A 391 11.72 -1.14 -4.21
N ALA A 392 11.26 0.07 -4.51
CA ALA A 392 11.78 1.32 -3.97
C ALA A 392 10.81 1.99 -2.98
N ASP A 393 9.89 1.23 -2.39
CA ASP A 393 8.93 1.74 -1.41
C ASP A 393 9.66 2.22 -0.14
N ASP A 394 9.53 3.52 0.12
CA ASP A 394 10.13 4.23 1.25
C ASP A 394 9.21 4.32 2.48
N SER A 395 7.95 3.92 2.31
CA SER A 395 6.92 3.99 3.34
C SER A 395 6.60 2.61 3.93
N VAL A 396 6.37 1.58 3.12
CA VAL A 396 6.13 0.20 3.58
C VAL A 396 7.24 -0.69 3.05
N SER A 397 7.85 -1.52 3.91
CA SER A 397 8.95 -2.37 3.44
C SER A 397 8.43 -3.48 2.50
N PRO A 398 8.96 -3.63 1.28
CA PRO A 398 8.60 -4.74 0.39
C PRO A 398 8.95 -6.11 1.00
N ALA A 399 9.89 -6.14 1.95
CA ALA A 399 10.26 -7.35 2.66
C ALA A 399 9.08 -7.93 3.45
N PHE A 400 8.18 -7.11 3.98
CA PHE A 400 6.97 -7.58 4.66
C PHE A 400 6.02 -8.32 3.71
N SER A 401 5.86 -7.83 2.47
CA SER A 401 5.01 -8.51 1.48
C SER A 401 5.59 -9.84 1.02
N ILE A 402 6.91 -9.90 0.82
CA ILE A 402 7.61 -11.16 0.50
C ILE A 402 7.47 -12.14 1.67
N ALA A 403 7.66 -11.66 2.90
CA ALA A 403 7.53 -12.49 4.10
C ALA A 403 6.12 -13.07 4.26
N TYR A 404 5.08 -12.25 4.07
CA TYR A 404 3.69 -12.70 4.11
C TYR A 404 3.39 -13.73 3.02
N TYR A 405 3.77 -13.46 1.76
CA TYR A 405 3.54 -14.39 0.65
C TYR A 405 4.20 -15.75 0.90
N ARG A 406 5.46 -15.76 1.36
CA ARG A 406 6.17 -16.98 1.76
C ARG A 406 5.47 -17.70 2.93
N GLY A 407 4.91 -16.96 3.88
CA GLY A 407 4.11 -17.54 4.97
C GLY A 407 2.85 -18.24 4.47
N VAL A 408 2.17 -17.68 3.47
CA VAL A 408 1.02 -18.34 2.83
C VAL A 408 1.45 -19.58 2.05
N GLU A 409 2.56 -19.51 1.28
CA GLU A 409 3.14 -20.69 0.62
C GLU A 409 3.53 -21.79 1.62
N ALA A 410 4.09 -21.42 2.78
CA ALA A 410 4.46 -22.37 3.82
C ALA A 410 3.24 -23.06 4.45
N TYR A 411 2.11 -22.35 4.59
CA TYR A 411 0.89 -22.90 5.18
C TYR A 411 0.03 -23.69 4.19
N LEU A 412 -0.23 -23.16 2.99
CA LEU A 412 -1.12 -23.77 1.99
C LEU A 412 -0.40 -24.67 0.98
N GLY A 413 0.93 -24.55 0.89
CA GLY A 413 1.74 -25.12 -0.18
C GLY A 413 1.76 -24.23 -1.42
N LYS A 414 2.94 -24.07 -2.01
CA LYS A 414 3.19 -23.23 -3.19
C LYS A 414 2.19 -23.43 -4.34
N GLN A 415 1.95 -24.68 -4.74
CA GLN A 415 1.03 -24.99 -5.84
C GLN A 415 -0.42 -24.58 -5.54
N SER A 416 -0.83 -24.61 -4.27
CA SER A 416 -2.16 -24.13 -3.87
C SER A 416 -2.21 -22.61 -3.91
N THR A 417 -1.19 -21.94 -3.34
CA THR A 417 -1.08 -20.48 -3.33
C THR A 417 -1.13 -19.89 -4.74
N GLU A 418 -0.37 -20.43 -5.70
CA GLU A 418 -0.30 -19.90 -7.07
C GLU A 418 -1.63 -20.01 -7.87
N LYS A 419 -2.59 -20.82 -7.42
CA LYS A 419 -3.93 -20.94 -8.04
C LYS A 419 -4.82 -19.72 -7.78
N PHE A 420 -4.51 -18.94 -6.74
CA PHE A 420 -5.36 -17.85 -6.29
C PHE A 420 -4.63 -16.60 -5.82
N ILE A 421 -3.34 -16.66 -5.50
CA ILE A 421 -2.50 -15.50 -5.17
C ILE A 421 -1.29 -15.39 -6.10
N ARG A 422 -1.07 -14.21 -6.67
CA ARG A 422 0.18 -13.84 -7.35
C ARG A 422 0.76 -12.57 -6.75
N LEU A 423 2.04 -12.58 -6.39
CA LEU A 423 2.80 -11.41 -5.95
C LEU A 423 3.61 -10.85 -7.12
N PHE A 424 3.55 -9.54 -7.35
CA PHE A 424 4.35 -8.82 -8.35
C PHE A 424 5.21 -7.75 -7.68
N LEU A 425 6.52 -7.80 -7.89
CA LEU A 425 7.47 -6.84 -7.31
C LEU A 425 7.99 -5.91 -8.40
N LEU A 426 7.81 -4.59 -8.22
CA LEU A 426 8.03 -3.59 -9.27
C LEU A 426 9.36 -2.85 -9.02
N PRO A 427 10.41 -3.08 -9.82
CA PRO A 427 11.71 -2.41 -9.67
C PRO A 427 11.61 -0.88 -9.76
N GLY A 428 12.21 -0.18 -8.80
CA GLY A 428 12.27 1.29 -8.75
C GLY A 428 10.93 2.00 -8.57
N VAL A 429 9.82 1.28 -8.41
CA VAL A 429 8.54 1.89 -8.08
C VAL A 429 8.51 2.18 -6.59
N ALA A 430 8.10 3.41 -6.25
CA ALA A 430 8.03 3.87 -4.88
C ALA A 430 6.70 3.49 -4.21
N HIS A 431 6.37 4.14 -3.09
CA HIS A 431 5.14 3.85 -2.35
C HIS A 431 3.89 4.10 -3.21
N CYS A 432 3.17 3.02 -3.54
CA CYS A 432 1.94 3.01 -4.33
C CYS A 432 2.02 3.59 -5.76
N GLY A 433 3.20 3.99 -6.23
CA GLY A 433 3.42 4.62 -7.53
C GLY A 433 4.61 5.57 -7.51
N GLY A 434 4.90 6.21 -8.64
CA GLY A 434 6.09 7.06 -8.81
C GLY A 434 7.41 6.31 -8.64
N GLY A 435 8.46 7.05 -8.31
CA GLY A 435 9.83 6.54 -8.28
C GLY A 435 10.50 6.54 -9.65
N GLU A 436 11.67 5.92 -9.74
CA GLU A 436 12.50 5.84 -10.93
C GLU A 436 12.03 4.74 -11.89
N GLY A 437 11.18 3.83 -11.40
CA GLY A 437 10.69 2.65 -12.08
C GLY A 437 9.56 2.89 -13.09
N PHE A 438 8.91 1.79 -13.48
CA PHE A 438 7.77 1.78 -14.38
C PHE A 438 6.50 1.66 -13.52
N ASP A 439 5.91 2.79 -13.16
CA ASP A 439 4.86 2.89 -12.15
C ASP A 439 3.44 2.91 -12.73
N GLN A 440 3.29 3.16 -14.04
CA GLN A 440 2.00 3.10 -14.72
C GLN A 440 1.59 1.64 -14.88
N ILE A 441 0.59 1.21 -14.12
CA ILE A 441 0.14 -0.19 -14.07
C ILE A 441 -1.38 -0.28 -14.01
N ASP A 442 -1.92 -1.31 -14.66
CA ASP A 442 -3.32 -1.71 -14.56
C ASP A 442 -3.43 -3.08 -13.89
N LEU A 443 -4.05 -3.10 -12.71
CA LEU A 443 -4.24 -4.28 -11.89
C LEU A 443 -5.66 -4.84 -12.00
N LEU A 444 -6.64 -4.01 -12.35
CA LEU A 444 -8.04 -4.40 -12.33
C LEU A 444 -8.39 -5.28 -13.53
N THR A 445 -7.92 -4.90 -14.72
CA THR A 445 -8.05 -5.69 -15.96
C THR A 445 -7.58 -7.15 -15.80
N PRO A 446 -6.33 -7.42 -15.36
CA PRO A 446 -5.88 -8.81 -15.16
C PRO A 446 -6.58 -9.50 -13.98
N LEU A 447 -6.96 -8.76 -12.94
CA LEU A 447 -7.74 -9.33 -11.82
C LEU A 447 -9.12 -9.82 -12.30
N MET A 448 -9.81 -9.01 -13.10
CA MET A 448 -11.10 -9.38 -13.71
C MET A 448 -10.96 -10.58 -14.64
N ALA A 449 -9.93 -10.61 -15.49
CA ALA A 449 -9.67 -11.77 -16.35
C ALA A 449 -9.46 -13.05 -15.51
N TRP A 450 -8.78 -12.94 -14.37
CA TRP A 450 -8.57 -14.08 -13.48
C TRP A 450 -9.85 -14.51 -12.76
N THR A 451 -10.61 -13.56 -12.22
CA THR A 451 -11.85 -13.83 -11.47
C THR A 451 -12.97 -14.34 -12.39
N GLU A 452 -13.18 -13.69 -13.53
CA GLU A 452 -14.34 -13.92 -14.40
C GLU A 452 -14.09 -15.04 -15.43
N GLN A 453 -12.84 -15.22 -15.87
CA GLN A 453 -12.49 -16.13 -16.96
C GLN A 453 -11.46 -17.20 -16.55
N GLN A 454 -11.01 -17.20 -15.28
CA GLN A 454 -9.98 -18.11 -14.78
C GLN A 454 -8.63 -17.97 -15.50
N VAL A 455 -8.36 -16.81 -16.10
CA VAL A 455 -7.09 -16.50 -16.77
C VAL A 455 -6.13 -15.81 -15.81
N ALA A 456 -5.25 -16.59 -15.19
CA ALA A 456 -4.27 -16.07 -14.24
C ALA A 456 -3.18 -15.20 -14.94
N PRO A 457 -2.81 -14.02 -14.39
CA PRO A 457 -1.88 -13.10 -15.04
C PRO A 457 -0.44 -13.62 -15.01
N GLN A 458 0.10 -14.03 -16.17
CA GLN A 458 1.49 -14.53 -16.30
C GLN A 458 2.55 -13.44 -16.24
N ALA A 459 2.14 -12.20 -16.49
CA ALA A 459 2.91 -10.98 -16.29
C ALA A 459 1.95 -9.81 -16.14
N LEU A 460 2.41 -8.74 -15.51
CA LEU A 460 1.77 -7.43 -15.54
C LEU A 460 2.58 -6.50 -16.42
N MET A 461 1.90 -5.68 -17.21
CA MET A 461 2.54 -4.67 -18.02
C MET A 461 2.66 -3.38 -17.21
N THR A 462 3.87 -2.86 -17.09
CA THR A 462 4.15 -1.57 -16.46
C THR A 462 4.74 -0.59 -17.46
N GLY A 463 4.53 0.71 -17.21
CA GLY A 463 4.89 1.78 -18.11
C GLY A 463 5.60 2.94 -17.42
N LYS A 464 6.41 3.67 -18.20
CA LYS A 464 6.80 5.05 -17.88
C LYS A 464 5.97 6.01 -18.71
N SER A 465 5.37 7.01 -18.07
CA SER A 465 4.64 8.07 -18.77
C SER A 465 5.55 8.86 -19.72
N ALA A 466 5.00 9.24 -20.88
CA ALA A 466 5.63 10.12 -21.86
C ALA A 466 5.51 11.60 -21.48
N GLN A 467 4.53 11.95 -20.66
CA GLN A 467 4.46 13.27 -20.03
C GLN A 467 5.63 13.36 -19.05
N GLN A 468 6.38 14.47 -19.09
CA GLN A 468 7.40 14.73 -18.07
C GLN A 468 6.72 14.57 -16.71
N ALA A 469 7.29 13.70 -15.87
CA ALA A 469 6.98 13.77 -14.47
C ALA A 469 7.28 15.22 -14.07
N ASN A 470 6.31 15.94 -13.52
CA ASN A 470 6.63 17.04 -12.62
C ASN A 470 7.31 16.42 -11.38
N MET A 471 8.50 15.87 -11.58
CA MET A 471 9.56 15.69 -10.61
C MET A 471 10.64 16.72 -10.91
N ASP A 472 10.23 17.94 -11.30
CA ASP A 472 11.04 19.09 -10.96
C ASP A 472 11.07 19.13 -9.43
N MET A 473 12.19 18.65 -8.86
CA MET A 473 12.79 19.42 -7.78
C MET A 473 12.73 20.87 -8.27
N PRO A 474 12.08 21.81 -7.56
CA PRO A 474 12.17 23.21 -7.96
C PRO A 474 13.65 23.52 -8.14
N PRO A 475 14.06 24.25 -9.21
CA PRO A 475 15.45 24.62 -9.37
C PRO A 475 15.90 25.24 -8.04
N MET A 476 16.98 24.69 -7.49
CA MET A 476 17.56 25.14 -6.22
C MET A 476 17.58 26.68 -6.25
N PRO A 477 16.93 27.38 -5.30
CA PRO A 477 17.13 28.81 -5.22
C PRO A 477 18.64 29.04 -5.03
N PRO A 478 19.22 30.10 -5.65
CA PRO A 478 20.60 30.46 -5.40
C PRO A 478 20.81 30.55 -3.88
N GLN A 479 21.93 30.00 -3.41
CA GLN A 479 22.28 29.97 -1.99
C GLN A 479 21.99 31.32 -1.33
N GLY A 480 21.13 31.32 -0.30
CA GLY A 480 21.08 32.43 0.65
C GLY A 480 19.72 33.04 1.01
N LYS A 481 18.58 32.68 0.41
CA LYS A 481 17.26 33.17 0.87
C LYS A 481 16.14 32.13 0.64
N MET A 482 15.63 31.56 1.74
CA MET A 482 14.36 30.81 1.76
C MET A 482 13.19 31.81 1.68
N PRO A 483 12.17 31.62 0.82
CA PRO A 483 10.92 32.37 0.93
C PRO A 483 10.16 31.90 2.18
N ALA A 484 9.62 32.84 2.94
CA ALA A 484 8.65 32.55 3.98
C ALA A 484 7.31 32.17 3.30
N GLY A 485 6.81 30.95 3.55
CA GLY A 485 5.47 30.55 3.12
C GLY A 485 5.30 29.04 2.95
N ASN A 486 4.52 28.44 3.85
CA ASN A 486 3.83 27.14 3.76
C ASN A 486 4.34 26.13 2.71
N ALA A 487 5.37 25.37 3.07
CA ALA A 487 5.58 24.04 2.51
C ALA A 487 5.24 23.04 3.63
N SER A 488 3.97 22.63 3.72
CA SER A 488 3.60 21.52 4.59
C SER A 488 4.22 20.24 4.03
N ALA A 489 4.80 19.43 4.90
CA ALA A 489 5.32 18.11 4.56
C ALA A 489 4.23 17.11 4.08
N GLU A 490 2.98 17.57 3.98
CA GLU A 490 1.83 16.88 3.39
C GLU A 490 2.00 16.57 1.90
N VAL A 491 2.86 17.30 1.17
CA VAL A 491 3.03 17.15 -0.29
C VAL A 491 3.84 15.89 -0.68
N GLN A 492 4.39 15.14 0.30
CA GLN A 492 5.24 13.97 0.02
C GLN A 492 4.57 12.61 0.25
N PHE A 493 3.37 12.56 0.79
CA PHE A 493 2.56 11.35 0.70
C PHE A 493 1.92 11.34 -0.70
N HIS A 494 2.07 10.26 -1.47
CA HIS A 494 1.40 10.09 -2.78
C HIS A 494 -0.13 9.92 -2.66
N GLY A 495 -0.73 10.56 -1.66
CA GLY A 495 -2.12 10.90 -1.56
C GLY A 495 -2.31 12.39 -1.82
N VAL A 496 -1.79 12.93 -2.94
CA VAL A 496 -2.40 14.13 -3.53
C VAL A 496 -3.89 13.88 -3.43
N GLN A 497 -4.62 14.72 -2.69
CA GLN A 497 -6.06 14.56 -2.57
C GLN A 497 -6.67 14.78 -3.96
N ARG A 498 -6.68 13.71 -4.75
CA ARG A 498 -7.37 13.65 -6.01
C ARG A 498 -8.82 13.93 -5.66
N ALA A 499 -9.43 14.83 -6.43
CA ALA A 499 -10.86 15.05 -6.33
C ALA A 499 -11.54 13.68 -6.39
N SER A 500 -12.35 13.39 -5.37
CA SER A 500 -13.04 12.11 -5.28
C SER A 500 -13.85 11.88 -6.56
N SER A 501 -13.60 10.74 -7.23
CA SER A 501 -14.24 10.40 -8.49
C SER A 501 -14.45 8.89 -8.56
N PRO A 502 -15.64 8.40 -8.95
CA PRO A 502 -15.88 6.97 -9.12
C PRO A 502 -15.28 6.40 -10.43
N LEU A 503 -14.41 7.16 -11.10
CA LEU A 503 -13.76 6.78 -12.35
C LEU A 503 -12.27 6.55 -12.13
N ALA A 504 -11.73 5.56 -12.83
CA ALA A 504 -10.29 5.47 -13.02
C ALA A 504 -9.85 6.54 -14.03
N THR A 505 -8.72 7.20 -13.77
CA THR A 505 -8.07 8.07 -14.75
C THR A 505 -7.52 7.22 -15.89
N ALA A 506 -7.77 7.57 -17.16
CA ALA A 506 -7.20 6.84 -18.28
C ALA A 506 -5.66 6.83 -18.24
N MET A 507 -5.06 5.72 -18.67
CA MET A 507 -3.60 5.57 -18.68
C MET A 507 -2.95 6.63 -19.59
N PRO A 508 -1.97 7.40 -19.10
CA PRO A 508 -1.29 8.37 -19.95
C PRO A 508 -0.51 7.66 -21.06
N PRO A 509 -0.18 8.37 -22.16
CA PRO A 509 0.72 7.83 -23.17
C PRO A 509 2.02 7.35 -22.54
N LEU A 510 2.46 6.13 -22.88
CA LEU A 510 3.66 5.52 -22.32
C LEU A 510 4.84 5.68 -23.29
N LYS A 511 5.99 6.14 -22.78
CA LYS A 511 7.23 6.21 -23.57
C LYS A 511 8.03 4.89 -23.56
N ALA A 512 7.88 4.10 -22.50
CA ALA A 512 8.56 2.82 -22.35
C ALA A 512 7.69 1.86 -21.53
N THR A 513 7.91 0.56 -21.72
CA THR A 513 7.20 -0.52 -21.03
C THR A 513 8.14 -1.62 -20.51
N ARG A 514 7.75 -2.27 -19.41
CA ARG A 514 8.40 -3.46 -18.84
C ARG A 514 7.36 -4.50 -18.45
N PRO A 515 7.62 -5.81 -18.63
CA PRO A 515 6.82 -6.82 -17.98
C PRO A 515 7.30 -6.98 -16.54
N VAL A 516 6.37 -7.25 -15.62
CA VAL A 516 6.65 -7.70 -14.26
C VAL A 516 6.08 -9.10 -14.13
N PHE A 517 6.94 -10.07 -13.82
CA PHE A 517 6.55 -11.46 -13.69
C PHE A 517 6.16 -11.79 -12.25
N PRO A 518 5.32 -12.82 -12.03
CA PRO A 518 5.02 -13.29 -10.69
C PRO A 518 6.30 -13.66 -9.93
N TYR A 519 6.38 -13.27 -8.66
CA TYR A 519 7.45 -13.64 -7.74
C TYR A 519 7.71 -15.16 -7.76
N PRO A 520 8.97 -15.64 -7.73
CA PRO A 520 10.22 -14.89 -7.55
C PRO A 520 10.95 -14.55 -8.87
N TYR A 521 10.22 -14.33 -9.96
CA TYR A 521 10.81 -14.05 -11.27
C TYR A 521 11.01 -12.54 -11.51
N ILE A 522 12.07 -12.20 -12.23
CA ILE A 522 12.41 -10.84 -12.68
C ILE A 522 12.40 -10.77 -14.20
N ALA A 523 12.32 -9.54 -14.74
CA ALA A 523 12.46 -9.28 -16.16
C ALA A 523 13.94 -9.12 -16.54
N GLN A 524 14.41 -9.97 -17.46
CA GLN A 524 15.75 -9.89 -18.05
C GLN A 524 15.66 -9.57 -19.54
N TYR A 525 16.44 -8.61 -20.00
CA TYR A 525 16.52 -8.23 -21.40
C TYR A 525 17.10 -9.36 -22.24
N LYS A 526 16.49 -9.62 -23.40
CA LYS A 526 16.88 -10.71 -24.32
C LYS A 526 18.18 -10.44 -25.10
N GLY A 527 18.78 -9.24 -24.94
CA GLY A 527 19.97 -8.82 -25.68
C GLY A 527 19.68 -8.24 -27.06
N THR A 528 18.43 -8.27 -27.53
CA THR A 528 18.01 -7.74 -28.84
C THR A 528 16.69 -6.97 -28.74
N GLY A 529 16.50 -6.02 -29.66
CA GLY A 529 15.32 -5.15 -29.72
C GLY A 529 15.48 -3.83 -28.97
N SER A 530 14.41 -3.05 -28.87
CA SER A 530 14.39 -1.80 -28.11
C SER A 530 14.31 -2.08 -26.61
N LEU A 531 15.13 -1.35 -25.83
CA LEU A 531 15.04 -1.31 -24.38
C LEU A 531 13.74 -0.66 -23.88
N ASP A 532 12.88 -0.09 -24.71
CA ASP A 532 11.63 0.55 -24.26
C ASP A 532 10.39 -0.34 -24.45
N LYS A 533 10.59 -1.56 -24.96
CA LYS A 533 9.50 -2.49 -25.29
C LYS A 533 9.55 -3.74 -24.42
N ALA A 534 8.47 -3.99 -23.70
CA ALA A 534 8.35 -5.10 -22.77
C ALA A 534 8.52 -6.48 -23.43
N GLU A 535 8.14 -6.63 -24.71
CA GLU A 535 8.31 -7.86 -25.48
C GLU A 535 9.78 -8.31 -25.62
N ASN A 536 10.74 -7.40 -25.41
CA ASN A 536 12.18 -7.69 -25.46
C ASN A 536 12.75 -8.19 -24.12
N TYR A 537 11.88 -8.49 -23.15
CA TYR A 537 12.25 -9.04 -21.84
C TYR A 537 11.69 -10.45 -21.68
N ALA A 538 12.43 -11.29 -20.98
CA ALA A 538 12.06 -12.66 -20.62
C ALA A 538 12.01 -12.81 -19.10
N SER A 539 11.22 -13.79 -18.65
CA SER A 539 11.12 -14.15 -17.24
C SER A 539 12.32 -14.99 -16.82
N VAL A 540 13.02 -14.58 -15.76
CA VAL A 540 14.13 -15.33 -15.17
C VAL A 540 13.94 -15.42 -13.67
N LYS A 541 14.08 -16.63 -13.12
CA LYS A 541 13.95 -16.85 -11.67
C LYS A 541 15.11 -16.16 -10.95
N SER A 542 14.80 -15.31 -9.98
CA SER A 542 15.83 -14.70 -9.13
C SER A 542 15.95 -15.47 -7.81
N ALA A 543 17.03 -16.25 -7.66
CA ALA A 543 17.34 -16.93 -6.40
C ALA A 543 17.73 -15.93 -5.28
N ALA A 544 18.13 -14.70 -5.65
CA ALA A 544 18.55 -13.68 -4.70
C ALA A 544 17.46 -13.23 -3.72
N TYR A 545 16.18 -13.48 -3.99
CA TYR A 545 15.15 -13.27 -2.97
C TYR A 545 15.35 -14.16 -1.74
N ASP A 546 16.02 -15.30 -1.85
CA ASP A 546 16.31 -16.21 -0.74
C ASP A 546 17.33 -15.61 0.26
N ASN A 547 18.03 -14.54 -0.11
CA ASN A 547 18.87 -13.75 0.80
C ASN A 547 18.04 -12.97 1.83
N LEU A 548 16.75 -12.72 1.56
CA LEU A 548 15.85 -12.12 2.54
C LEU A 548 15.47 -13.17 3.59
N VAL A 549 16.11 -13.09 4.76
CA VAL A 549 15.84 -13.94 5.91
C VAL A 549 14.95 -13.20 6.91
N VAL A 550 13.77 -13.76 7.19
CA VAL A 550 12.86 -13.20 8.19
C VAL A 550 13.11 -13.91 9.52
N SER A 551 13.78 -13.22 10.43
CA SER A 551 14.19 -13.76 11.73
C SER A 551 13.21 -13.37 12.84
N LYS A 552 13.40 -13.98 14.02
CA LYS A 552 12.66 -13.62 15.23
C LYS A 552 13.06 -12.23 15.74
N PRO A 553 12.13 -11.49 16.39
CA PRO A 553 10.75 -11.89 16.68
C PRO A 553 9.74 -11.62 15.56
N ALA A 554 10.11 -10.91 14.49
CA ALA A 554 9.16 -10.55 13.42
C ALA A 554 8.48 -11.77 12.77
N SER A 555 9.23 -12.86 12.57
CA SER A 555 8.70 -14.11 11.99
C SER A 555 7.57 -14.74 12.81
N ASP A 556 7.52 -14.52 14.13
CA ASP A 556 6.53 -15.17 15.02
C ASP A 556 5.09 -14.65 14.77
N PHE A 557 4.95 -13.57 13.99
CA PHE A 557 3.67 -12.96 13.64
C PHE A 557 3.18 -13.33 12.25
N ILE A 558 3.89 -14.21 11.55
CA ILE A 558 3.52 -14.76 10.25
C ILE A 558 3.01 -16.18 10.46
N GLY A 559 1.70 -16.36 10.39
CA GLY A 559 1.13 -17.69 10.60
C GLY A 559 -0.39 -17.72 10.52
N PRO A 560 -0.96 -18.93 10.59
CA PRO A 560 -2.40 -19.10 10.65
C PRO A 560 -2.94 -18.63 12.01
N ASP A 561 -4.22 -18.30 12.04
CA ASP A 561 -5.01 -18.13 13.28
C ASP A 561 -4.46 -17.04 14.24
N ASN A 562 -3.82 -16.01 13.69
CA ASN A 562 -3.23 -14.90 14.45
C ASN A 562 -4.17 -13.69 14.62
N GLN A 563 -5.46 -13.87 14.32
CA GLN A 563 -6.50 -12.85 14.42
C GLN A 563 -7.47 -13.15 15.55
N LYS A 564 -7.96 -12.10 16.22
CA LYS A 564 -8.98 -12.21 17.27
C LYS A 564 -10.18 -11.34 16.95
N ASN A 565 -11.33 -11.73 17.49
CA ASN A 565 -12.54 -10.91 17.46
C ASN A 565 -12.54 -10.00 18.68
N TYR A 566 -12.78 -8.72 18.45
CA TYR A 566 -12.75 -7.70 19.49
C TYR A 566 -14.12 -7.05 19.61
N VAL A 567 -14.50 -6.72 20.84
CA VAL A 567 -15.69 -5.93 21.16
C VAL A 567 -15.31 -4.74 22.02
N ALA A 568 -16.03 -3.63 21.86
CA ALA A 568 -15.89 -2.46 22.73
C ALA A 568 -16.89 -2.56 23.89
N LYS A 569 -16.40 -2.71 25.12
CA LYS A 569 -17.23 -2.80 26.33
C LYS A 569 -16.66 -1.92 27.44
N GLY A 570 -17.52 -1.08 28.04
CA GLY A 570 -17.12 -0.20 29.15
C GLY A 570 -15.94 0.72 28.82
N GLY A 571 -15.81 1.18 27.58
CA GLY A 571 -14.68 2.01 27.14
C GLY A 571 -13.35 1.24 26.99
N ARG A 572 -13.38 -0.09 26.87
CA ARG A 572 -12.19 -0.92 26.65
C ARG A 572 -12.39 -1.90 25.48
N LEU A 573 -11.28 -2.31 24.88
CA LEU A 573 -11.23 -3.42 23.94
C LEU A 573 -11.17 -4.75 24.72
N GLU A 574 -12.10 -5.65 24.45
CA GLU A 574 -12.12 -7.00 24.99
C GLU A 574 -12.09 -8.02 23.84
N ILE A 575 -11.41 -9.14 24.05
CA ILE A 575 -11.39 -10.26 23.09
C ILE A 575 -12.64 -11.10 23.33
N GLN A 576 -13.41 -11.35 22.28
CA GLN A 576 -14.50 -12.31 22.31
C GLN A 576 -13.91 -13.73 22.09
N PRO A 577 -14.23 -14.71 22.96
CA PRO A 577 -13.72 -16.08 22.85
C PRO A 577 -14.07 -16.77 21.53
#